data_AF-A0A073K426-F1
#
_entry.id   AF-A0A073K426-F1
#
_cell.length_a   1.000
_cell.length_b   1.000
_cell.length_c   1.000
_cell.angle_alpha   90.00
_cell.angle_beta   90.00
_cell.angle_gamma   90.00
#
_symmetry.space_group_name_H-M   'P 1'
#
loop_
_entity.id
_entity.type
_entity.pdbx_description
1 polymer ?
#
loop_
_entity_poly.entity_id
_entity_poly.type
_entity_poly.pdbx_seq_one_letter_code
_entity_poly.pdbx_strand_id
1 'polypeptide(L)'
;MKRIILMLCMYVLLIVSFTILTACTRNEQIENEPANVYQQTEKGAMEGYVMVKNKTVYFIMNKKFETIEELQSYIDQYLHMDIPADMILNFNDKSAYGKLKSGYKIKVWSSQILESYPGRIIVNKFEIVEKNDSLK
;
A
#
# COMPACT_ATOMS: atom_id res chain seq x y z
N MET A 1 -60.62 22.16 3.81
CA MET A 1 -59.44 23.01 4.10
C MET A 1 -58.44 22.37 5.07
N LYS A 2 -58.83 21.95 6.29
CA LYS A 2 -57.88 21.38 7.29
C LYS A 2 -57.06 20.17 6.79
N ARG A 3 -57.67 19.24 6.03
CA ARG A 3 -56.97 18.06 5.47
C ARG A 3 -55.97 18.40 4.36
N ILE A 4 -56.27 19.42 3.54
CA ILE A 4 -55.38 19.88 2.46
C ILE A 4 -54.16 20.59 3.04
N ILE A 5 -54.37 21.42 4.08
CA ILE A 5 -53.30 22.09 4.82
C ILE A 5 -52.40 21.06 5.50
N LEU A 6 -52.97 19.99 6.08
CA LEU A 6 -52.19 18.93 6.73
C LEU A 6 -51.38 18.10 5.72
N MET A 7 -51.94 17.82 4.52
CA MET A 7 -51.17 17.21 3.42
C MET A 7 -50.04 18.10 2.93
N LEU A 8 -50.27 19.41 2.80
CA LEU A 8 -49.23 20.38 2.42
C LEU A 8 -48.11 20.42 3.45
N CYS A 9 -48.43 20.46 4.75
CA CYS A 9 -47.43 20.43 5.82
C CYS A 9 -46.60 19.13 5.82
N MET A 10 -47.24 17.97 5.61
CA MET A 10 -46.53 16.70 5.48
C MET A 10 -45.62 16.65 4.25
N TYR A 11 -46.06 17.23 3.13
CA TYR A 11 -45.27 17.29 1.91
C TYR A 11 -44.02 18.18 2.07
N VAL A 12 -44.14 19.32 2.75
CA VAL A 12 -42.97 20.18 3.06
C VAL A 12 -41.97 19.45 3.95
N LEU A 13 -42.43 18.72 4.97
CA LEU A 13 -41.56 17.93 5.85
C LEU A 13 -40.83 16.80 5.10
N LEU A 14 -41.51 16.15 4.15
CA LEU A 14 -40.89 15.14 3.28
C LEU A 14 -39.80 15.73 2.39
N ILE A 15 -40.02 16.90 1.79
CA ILE A 15 -38.99 17.55 0.96
C ILE A 15 -37.77 17.93 1.80
N VAL A 16 -37.97 18.52 2.99
CA VAL A 16 -36.86 18.93 3.86
C VAL A 16 -36.06 17.71 4.33
N SER A 17 -36.71 16.63 4.74
CA SER A 17 -36.02 15.38 5.11
C SER A 17 -35.26 14.76 3.94
N PHE A 18 -35.82 14.78 2.73
CA PHE A 18 -35.13 14.30 1.52
C PHE A 18 -33.88 15.14 1.19
N THR A 19 -33.94 16.46 1.36
CA THR A 19 -32.76 17.32 1.15
C THR A 19 -31.65 17.08 2.17
N ILE A 20 -31.99 16.79 3.42
CA ILE A 20 -31.01 16.44 4.46
C ILE A 20 -30.38 15.07 4.15
N LEU A 21 -31.19 14.08 3.76
CA LEU A 21 -30.70 12.75 3.41
C LEU A 21 -29.77 12.80 2.19
N THR A 22 -30.12 13.58 1.15
CA THR A 22 -29.30 13.74 -0.06
C THR A 22 -27.99 14.50 0.22
N ALA A 23 -27.99 15.43 1.18
CA ALA A 23 -26.76 16.10 1.64
C ALA A 23 -25.86 15.16 2.46
N CYS A 24 -26.44 14.23 3.23
CA CYS A 24 -25.69 13.21 3.95
C CYS A 24 -25.07 12.16 3.01
N THR A 25 -25.79 11.71 1.97
CA THR A 25 -25.26 10.70 1.03
C THR A 25 -24.23 11.24 0.05
N ARG A 26 -24.22 12.56 -0.24
CA ARG A 26 -23.19 13.16 -1.12
C ARG A 26 -21.80 13.17 -0.50
N ASN A 27 -21.70 13.06 0.84
CA ASN A 27 -20.42 12.91 1.54
C ASN A 27 -19.92 11.45 1.58
N GLU A 28 -20.78 10.45 1.33
CA GLU A 28 -20.40 9.02 1.32
C GLU A 28 -19.97 8.52 -0.07
N GLN A 29 -20.20 9.28 -1.14
CA GLN A 29 -19.87 8.82 -2.49
C GLN A 29 -18.37 8.92 -2.87
N ILE A 30 -17.50 9.21 -1.89
CA ILE A 30 -16.03 9.12 -2.03
C ILE A 30 -15.47 7.89 -1.27
N GLU A 31 -16.26 7.17 -0.48
CA GLU A 31 -15.75 6.10 0.40
C GLU A 31 -16.54 4.80 0.25
N ASN A 32 -16.60 4.27 -0.98
CA ASN A 32 -17.04 2.91 -1.24
C ASN A 32 -16.05 2.19 -2.16
N GLU A 33 -14.77 2.21 -1.78
CA GLU A 33 -13.80 1.15 -2.12
C GLU A 33 -13.59 0.34 -0.83
N PRO A 34 -13.47 -0.99 -0.88
CA PRO A 34 -13.38 -1.80 0.34
C PRO A 34 -12.21 -1.34 1.24
N ALA A 35 -12.50 -1.30 2.54
CA ALA A 35 -11.74 -0.69 3.63
C ALA A 35 -10.37 -1.33 3.96
N ASN A 36 -9.59 -1.70 2.94
CA ASN A 36 -8.31 -2.39 3.09
C ASN A 36 -7.29 -2.00 2.01
N VAL A 37 -7.52 -0.86 1.35
CA VAL A 37 -6.65 -0.31 0.32
C VAL A 37 -6.22 1.10 0.74
N TYR A 38 -5.02 1.23 1.32
CA TYR A 38 -4.36 2.53 1.39
C TYR A 38 -3.96 2.92 -0.05
N GLN A 39 -4.81 3.72 -0.70
CA GLN A 39 -4.46 4.39 -1.96
C GLN A 39 -3.43 5.47 -1.64
N GLN A 40 -2.16 5.10 -1.73
CA GLN A 40 -1.08 6.07 -1.62
C GLN A 40 -1.11 6.92 -2.90
N THR A 41 -1.80 8.05 -2.83
CA THR A 41 -1.89 9.04 -3.91
C THR A 41 -0.50 9.62 -4.16
N GLU A 42 0.27 9.02 -5.09
CA GLU A 42 1.49 9.51 -5.77
C GLU A 42 2.58 10.24 -4.94
N LYS A 43 2.53 10.24 -3.61
CA LYS A 43 3.46 11.01 -2.77
C LYS A 43 4.62 10.16 -2.28
N GLY A 44 5.56 9.94 -3.20
CA GLY A 44 6.93 9.57 -2.87
C GLY A 44 7.28 8.11 -3.15
N ALA A 45 8.40 7.91 -3.83
CA ALA A 45 9.01 6.60 -3.92
C ALA A 45 9.44 6.12 -2.51
N MET A 46 9.19 4.86 -2.19
CA MET A 46 9.70 4.24 -0.97
C MET A 46 11.11 3.72 -1.21
N GLU A 47 12.06 4.08 -0.35
CA GLU A 47 13.40 3.51 -0.35
C GLU A 47 13.51 2.37 0.66
N GLY A 48 14.25 1.32 0.29
CA GLY A 48 14.51 0.20 1.19
C GLY A 48 15.43 -0.84 0.55
N TYR A 49 15.72 -1.89 1.32
CA TYR A 49 16.61 -2.96 0.90
C TYR A 49 15.84 -4.22 0.52
N VAL A 50 16.39 -4.97 -0.42
CA VAL A 50 15.80 -6.20 -0.92
C VAL A 50 16.32 -7.42 -0.16
N MET A 51 15.44 -8.39 0.10
CA MET A 51 15.81 -9.78 0.41
C MET A 51 15.09 -10.73 -0.55
N VAL A 52 15.83 -11.60 -1.23
CA VAL A 52 15.26 -12.58 -2.17
C VAL A 52 15.30 -13.97 -1.54
N LYS A 53 14.12 -14.58 -1.33
CA LYS A 53 13.98 -15.95 -0.83
C LYS A 53 12.94 -16.69 -1.66
N ASN A 54 13.28 -17.87 -2.18
CA ASN A 54 12.34 -18.74 -2.93
C ASN A 54 11.60 -18.01 -4.06
N LYS A 55 12.29 -17.09 -4.78
CA LYS A 55 11.74 -16.20 -5.84
C LYS A 55 10.79 -15.10 -5.34
N THR A 56 10.53 -15.03 -4.03
CA THR A 56 9.82 -13.92 -3.39
C THR A 56 10.81 -12.81 -3.08
N VAL A 57 10.42 -11.58 -3.39
CA VAL A 57 11.19 -10.36 -3.11
C VAL A 57 10.57 -9.68 -1.90
N TYR A 58 11.27 -9.76 -0.78
CA TYR A 58 10.93 -9.09 0.46
C TYR A 58 11.58 -7.70 0.49
N PHE A 59 10.91 -6.75 1.14
CA PHE A 59 11.32 -5.36 1.19
C PHE A 59 11.47 -4.90 2.63
N ILE A 60 12.69 -4.51 2.99
CA ILE A 60 13.03 -3.96 4.28
C ILE A 60 12.78 -2.45 4.20
N MET A 61 11.59 -2.04 4.62
CA MET A 61 11.19 -0.64 4.65
C MET A 61 11.66 0.04 5.94
N ASN A 62 12.00 1.33 5.88
CA ASN A 62 12.30 2.19 7.03
C ASN A 62 13.48 1.78 7.93
N LYS A 63 14.29 0.80 7.53
CA LYS A 63 15.54 0.47 8.23
C LYS A 63 16.74 1.11 7.54
N LYS A 64 17.58 1.76 8.34
CA LYS A 64 18.89 2.28 7.93
C LYS A 64 19.96 1.31 8.40
N PHE A 65 20.98 1.16 7.57
CA PHE A 65 22.21 0.43 7.90
C PHE A 65 23.35 1.40 7.67
N GLU A 66 24.24 1.53 8.64
CA GLU A 66 25.38 2.45 8.55
C GLU A 66 26.52 1.82 7.73
N THR A 67 26.58 0.49 7.70
CA THR A 67 27.60 -0.26 6.94
C THR A 67 27.00 -1.43 6.15
N ILE A 68 27.73 -1.87 5.12
CA ILE A 68 27.37 -3.06 4.33
C ILE A 68 27.42 -4.33 5.20
N GLU A 69 28.33 -4.39 6.18
CA GLU A 69 28.46 -5.52 7.10
C GLU A 69 27.24 -5.65 8.02
N GLU A 70 26.68 -4.53 8.47
CA GLU A 70 25.43 -4.51 9.25
C GLU A 70 24.25 -5.03 8.41
N LEU A 71 24.18 -4.61 7.15
CA LEU A 71 23.17 -5.10 6.19
C LEU A 71 23.33 -6.60 5.94
N GLN A 72 24.56 -7.11 5.71
CA GLN A 72 24.82 -8.55 5.54
C GLN A 72 24.35 -9.32 6.77
N SER A 73 24.79 -8.90 7.96
CA SER A 73 24.46 -9.56 9.22
C SER A 73 22.94 -9.64 9.43
N TYR A 74 22.22 -8.56 9.10
CA TYR A 74 20.76 -8.56 9.11
C TYR A 74 20.18 -9.55 8.10
N ILE A 75 20.65 -9.57 6.86
CA ILE A 75 20.14 -10.52 5.87
C ILE A 75 20.38 -11.96 6.33
N ASP A 76 21.58 -12.30 6.79
CA ASP A 76 21.93 -13.64 7.27
C ASP A 76 21.05 -14.07 8.45
N GLN A 77 20.77 -13.14 9.36
CA GLN A 77 19.93 -13.36 10.53
C GLN A 77 18.46 -13.60 10.18
N TYR A 78 17.90 -12.93 9.16
CA TYR A 78 16.46 -12.98 8.90
C TYR A 78 16.08 -13.88 7.70
N LEU A 79 16.97 -14.08 6.74
CA LEU A 79 16.66 -14.80 5.49
C LEU A 79 16.21 -16.25 5.72
N HIS A 80 16.66 -16.89 6.80
CA HIS A 80 16.26 -18.25 7.14
C HIS A 80 14.84 -18.34 7.72
N MET A 81 14.28 -17.25 8.26
CA MET A 81 12.93 -17.22 8.83
C MET A 81 11.84 -17.38 7.76
N ASP A 82 10.68 -17.92 8.12
CA ASP A 82 9.57 -18.11 7.18
C ASP A 82 9.10 -16.79 6.53
N ILE A 83 9.08 -15.72 7.31
CA ILE A 83 8.77 -14.35 6.88
C ILE A 83 9.98 -13.47 7.23
N PRO A 84 10.93 -13.25 6.30
CA PRO A 84 12.15 -12.50 6.57
C PRO A 84 11.94 -10.97 6.64
N ALA A 85 10.85 -10.44 6.10
CA ALA A 85 10.48 -9.02 6.23
C ALA A 85 8.97 -8.82 6.21
N ASP A 86 8.53 -7.66 6.70
CA ASP A 86 7.12 -7.30 6.85
C ASP A 86 6.41 -6.95 5.54
N MET A 87 7.14 -6.79 4.43
CA MET A 87 6.59 -6.42 3.12
C MET A 87 7.15 -7.31 2.01
N ILE A 88 6.29 -7.65 1.05
CA ILE A 88 6.63 -8.32 -0.20
C ILE A 88 6.36 -7.38 -1.37
N LEU A 89 7.30 -7.31 -2.32
CA LEU A 89 7.10 -6.62 -3.59
C LEU A 89 6.43 -7.56 -4.59
N ASN A 90 5.30 -7.12 -5.10
CA ASN A 90 4.56 -7.81 -6.14
C ASN A 90 4.68 -7.03 -7.46
N PHE A 91 5.33 -7.63 -8.45
CA PHE A 91 5.55 -7.01 -9.76
C PHE A 91 4.61 -7.63 -10.79
N ASN A 92 3.97 -6.79 -11.60
CA ASN A 92 3.19 -7.28 -12.75
C ASN A 92 4.09 -7.89 -13.83
N ASP A 93 5.29 -7.33 -14.03
CA ASP A 93 6.29 -7.88 -14.95
C ASP A 93 7.16 -8.94 -14.25
N LYS A 94 7.03 -10.20 -14.66
CA LYS A 94 7.82 -11.32 -14.12
C LYS A 94 9.33 -11.15 -14.35
N SER A 95 9.75 -10.39 -15.37
CA SER A 95 11.17 -10.13 -15.63
C SER A 95 11.81 -9.28 -14.53
N ALA A 96 11.02 -8.51 -13.77
CA ALA A 96 11.51 -7.66 -12.68
C ALA A 96 12.17 -8.48 -11.56
N TYR A 97 11.60 -9.63 -11.21
CA TYR A 97 12.12 -10.50 -10.15
C TYR A 97 13.57 -10.93 -10.41
N GLY A 98 13.95 -11.19 -11.66
CA GLY A 98 15.30 -11.60 -12.02
C GLY A 98 16.35 -10.48 -11.97
N LYS A 99 15.93 -9.22 -11.84
CA LYS A 99 16.81 -8.04 -11.78
C LYS A 99 17.26 -7.69 -10.37
N LEU A 100 16.65 -8.31 -9.35
CA LEU A 100 16.86 -7.99 -7.94
C LEU A 100 17.64 -9.08 -7.23
N LYS A 101 18.51 -8.67 -6.30
CA LYS A 101 19.27 -9.55 -5.41
C LYS A 101 19.17 -9.03 -3.98
N SER A 102 19.36 -9.94 -3.02
CA SER A 102 19.44 -9.57 -1.61
C SER A 102 20.50 -8.49 -1.40
N GLY A 103 20.19 -7.49 -0.59
CA GLY A 103 21.09 -6.38 -0.27
C GLY A 103 21.08 -5.20 -1.23
N TYR A 104 20.40 -5.30 -2.37
CA TYR A 104 20.21 -4.13 -3.24
C TYR A 104 19.33 -3.09 -2.54
N LYS A 105 19.72 -1.82 -2.61
CA LYS A 105 18.88 -0.70 -2.21
C LYS A 105 18.08 -0.23 -3.41
N ILE A 106 16.77 -0.10 -3.26
CA ILE A 106 15.88 0.28 -4.35
C ILE A 106 14.91 1.39 -3.93
N LYS A 107 14.44 2.14 -4.93
CA LYS A 107 13.27 3.00 -4.88
C LYS A 107 12.09 2.28 -5.50
N VAL A 108 10.93 2.30 -4.85
CA VAL A 108 9.70 1.65 -5.30
C VAL A 108 8.60 2.68 -5.42
N TRP A 109 7.95 2.74 -6.59
CA TRP A 109 6.70 3.45 -6.81
C TRP A 109 5.57 2.42 -6.85
N SER A 110 4.55 2.64 -6.03
CA SER A 110 3.37 1.78 -5.93
C SER A 110 2.09 2.58 -6.04
N SER A 111 1.06 1.99 -6.63
CA SER A 111 -0.32 2.51 -6.57
C SER A 111 -1.05 2.04 -5.31
N GLN A 112 -0.63 0.91 -4.75
CA GLN A 112 -1.38 0.21 -3.73
C GLN A 112 -0.48 -0.61 -2.80
N ILE A 113 -0.81 -0.56 -1.51
CA ILE A 113 -0.33 -1.48 -0.49
C ILE A 113 -1.53 -2.28 0.01
N LEU A 114 -1.44 -3.60 -0.08
CA LEU A 114 -2.43 -4.55 0.42
C LEU A 114 -2.09 -4.94 1.86
N GLU A 115 -2.99 -4.61 2.78
CA GLU A 115 -2.82 -4.92 4.19
C GLU A 115 -2.93 -6.43 4.45
N SER A 116 -1.81 -7.02 4.88
CA SER A 116 -1.67 -8.43 5.27
C SER A 116 -0.36 -8.60 6.05
N TYR A 117 -0.07 -9.81 6.54
CA TYR A 117 1.23 -10.13 7.13
C TYR A 117 1.87 -11.34 6.44
N PRO A 118 3.01 -11.17 5.73
CA PRO A 118 3.62 -9.89 5.36
C PRO A 118 2.70 -9.08 4.42
N GLY A 119 2.80 -7.76 4.48
CA GLY A 119 2.08 -6.85 3.60
C GLY A 119 2.54 -7.00 2.14
N ARG A 120 1.74 -6.53 1.19
CA ARG A 120 2.08 -6.63 -0.24
C ARG A 120 2.03 -5.27 -0.92
N ILE A 121 3.12 -4.91 -1.58
CA ILE A 121 3.23 -3.67 -2.34
C ILE A 121 3.06 -4.00 -3.81
N ILE A 122 2.06 -3.42 -4.47
CA ILE A 122 1.88 -3.55 -5.92
C ILE A 122 2.80 -2.53 -6.60
N VAL A 123 3.87 -3.04 -7.22
CA VAL A 123 4.94 -2.20 -7.78
C VAL A 123 4.62 -1.79 -9.21
N ASN A 124 4.53 -0.47 -9.44
CA ASN A 124 4.37 0.12 -10.77
C ASN A 124 5.74 0.31 -11.45
N LYS A 125 6.72 0.79 -10.68
CA LYS A 125 8.08 1.06 -11.14
C LYS A 125 9.03 0.86 -9.98
N PHE A 126 10.26 0.43 -10.26
CA PHE A 126 11.35 0.49 -9.31
C PHE A 126 12.63 0.97 -9.97
N GLU A 127 13.56 1.44 -9.15
CA GLU A 127 14.91 1.83 -9.55
C GLU A 127 15.90 1.26 -8.54
N ILE A 128 17.02 0.71 -9.03
CA ILE A 128 18.10 0.27 -8.16
C ILE A 128 18.98 1.47 -7.86
N VAL A 129 19.00 1.88 -6.60
CA VAL A 129 19.81 3.01 -6.12
C VAL A 129 21.23 2.54 -5.83
N GLU A 130 21.38 1.33 -5.29
CA GLU A 130 22.68 0.79 -4.90
C GLU A 130 22.74 -0.72 -5.14
N LYS A 131 23.82 -1.16 -5.78
CA LYS A 131 24.12 -2.58 -6.03
C LYS A 131 25.24 -3.03 -5.10
N ASN A 132 24.87 -3.70 -4.03
CA ASN A 132 25.83 -4.28 -3.09
C ASN A 132 26.21 -5.70 -3.54
N ASP A 133 26.82 -5.82 -4.72
CA ASP A 133 27.22 -7.12 -5.30
C ASP A 133 28.34 -7.83 -4.49
N SER A 134 28.93 -7.15 -3.52
CA SER A 134 29.91 -7.70 -2.57
C SER A 134 29.27 -8.47 -1.40
N LEU A 135 27.95 -8.36 -1.21
CA LEU A 135 27.20 -9.17 -0.24
C LEU A 135 27.21 -10.63 -0.70
N LYS A 136 27.59 -11.54 0.19
CA LYS A 136 27.78 -12.97 -0.09
C LYS A 136 26.52 -13.78 0.20
#